data_AF-A0AB39KU21-F1
#
_entry.id   AF-A0AB39KU21-F1
#
_cell.length_a   1.000
_cell.length_b   1.000
_cell.length_c   1.000
_cell.angle_alpha   90.00
_cell.angle_beta   90.00
_cell.angle_gamma   90.00
#
_symmetry.space_group_name_H-M   'P 1'
#
loop_
_entity.id
_entity.type
_entity.pdbx_description
1 polymer ?
#
loop_
_entity_poly.entity_id
_entity_poly.type
_entity_poly.pdbx_seq_one_letter_code
_entity_poly.pdbx_strand_id
1 'polypeptide(L)'
;MATYSINTRNAETAFKNALRVNTLTLELQKTAALVTTAVAIDGWTPRQVAWQMFDVTKDTTSVALGAYQFYTGLTPTGPGLDWLVNSSANLTDLNDGYYRRFSLENRYINFSANLGLAGEGRDFFFANYKHLTFAQAVEKAYDVIIGFQYASSAGIEPGDAINDIISRQAYFLDFAAQRMPTHDRDLAAKAAMVGYIMAEAIKAEVGVYARSIENFYLDIADGTAEHHVNLIAVYGPDSRIDDMGWG
;
A
#
# COMPACT_ATOMS: atom_id res chain seq x y z
N MET A 1 -12.75 1.28 -27.88
CA MET A 1 -11.76 2.10 -27.18
C MET A 1 -12.51 3.12 -26.38
N ALA A 2 -12.56 2.97 -25.06
CA ALA A 2 -13.20 3.96 -24.19
C ALA A 2 -12.27 5.18 -24.16
N THR A 3 -12.76 6.31 -24.65
CA THR A 3 -12.10 7.60 -24.52
C THR A 3 -12.23 8.03 -23.07
N TYR A 4 -11.19 7.83 -22.27
CA TYR A 4 -11.13 8.32 -20.89
C TYR A 4 -11.03 9.85 -20.91
N SER A 5 -12.17 10.55 -20.82
CA SER A 5 -12.17 11.99 -20.57
C SER A 5 -12.03 12.21 -19.07
N ILE A 6 -10.79 12.29 -18.60
CA ILE A 6 -10.55 12.50 -17.18
C ILE A 6 -10.82 13.95 -16.82
N ASN A 7 -11.50 14.16 -15.70
CA ASN A 7 -11.61 15.47 -15.08
C ASN A 7 -10.32 15.81 -14.28
N THR A 8 -9.14 15.71 -14.91
CA THR A 8 -7.82 15.96 -14.30
C THR A 8 -7.61 17.44 -13.96
N ARG A 9 -8.57 18.31 -14.31
CA ARG A 9 -8.47 19.77 -14.15
C ARG A 9 -8.48 20.24 -12.70
N ASN A 10 -8.68 19.35 -11.74
CA ASN A 10 -8.64 19.70 -10.32
C ASN A 10 -7.78 18.72 -9.51
N ALA A 11 -6.45 18.79 -9.71
CA ALA A 11 -5.49 18.00 -8.95
C ALA A 11 -5.66 18.18 -7.43
N GLU A 12 -6.10 19.35 -6.96
CA GLU A 12 -6.39 19.55 -5.54
C GLU A 12 -7.47 18.59 -5.02
N THR A 13 -8.54 18.38 -5.79
CA THR A 13 -9.60 17.43 -5.43
C THR A 13 -9.09 16.00 -5.43
N ALA A 14 -8.30 15.62 -6.44
CA ALA A 14 -7.71 14.30 -6.53
C ALA A 14 -6.79 14.01 -5.32
N PHE A 15 -5.94 14.96 -4.93
CA PHE A 15 -5.09 14.85 -3.74
C PHE A 15 -5.90 14.76 -2.44
N LYS A 16 -6.97 15.55 -2.30
CA LYS A 16 -7.88 15.47 -1.14
C LYS A 16 -8.51 14.08 -1.04
N ASN A 17 -8.98 13.52 -2.15
CA ASN A 17 -9.56 12.17 -2.21
C ASN A 17 -8.51 11.09 -1.91
N ALA A 18 -7.29 11.24 -2.42
CA ALA A 18 -6.19 10.32 -2.16
C ALA A 18 -5.79 10.33 -0.68
N LEU A 19 -5.68 11.50 -0.06
CA LEU A 19 -5.25 11.68 1.34
C LEU A 19 -6.39 11.58 2.35
N ARG A 20 -7.64 11.51 1.88
CA ARG A 20 -8.87 11.51 2.69
C ARG A 20 -9.04 12.77 3.55
N VAL A 21 -8.57 13.93 3.07
CA VAL A 21 -8.62 15.21 3.80
C VAL A 21 -9.53 16.23 3.12
N ASN A 22 -10.14 17.10 3.93
CA ASN A 22 -10.92 18.24 3.41
C ASN A 22 -10.02 19.44 3.05
N THR A 23 -8.80 19.50 3.58
CA THR A 23 -7.86 20.61 3.39
C THR A 23 -6.45 20.07 3.25
N LEU A 24 -5.75 20.50 2.21
CA LEU A 24 -4.34 20.18 2.01
C LEU A 24 -3.46 21.12 2.83
N THR A 25 -2.29 20.62 3.25
CA THR A 25 -1.24 21.50 3.79
C THR A 25 -0.75 22.45 2.69
N LEU A 26 -0.10 23.56 3.07
CA LEU A 26 0.43 24.52 2.09
C LEU A 26 1.38 23.85 1.08
N GLU A 27 2.22 22.92 1.53
CA GLU A 27 3.12 22.19 0.63
C GLU A 27 2.35 21.30 -0.35
N LEU A 28 1.32 20.59 0.11
CA LEU A 28 0.48 19.78 -0.78
C LEU A 28 -0.37 20.62 -1.72
N GLN A 29 -0.80 21.82 -1.32
CA GLN A 29 -1.46 22.79 -2.21
C GLN A 29 -0.51 23.22 -3.34
N LYS A 30 0.76 23.51 -3.02
CA LYS A 30 1.77 23.84 -4.03
C LYS A 30 2.00 22.66 -4.97
N THR A 31 2.13 21.44 -4.46
CA THR A 31 2.28 20.24 -5.28
C THR A 31 1.07 20.05 -6.21
N ALA A 32 -0.16 20.16 -5.70
CA ALA A 32 -1.36 20.07 -6.53
C ALA A 32 -1.43 21.15 -7.62
N ALA A 33 -1.00 22.38 -7.31
CA ALA A 33 -0.90 23.45 -8.30
C ALA A 33 0.14 23.14 -9.38
N LEU A 34 1.33 22.64 -9.00
CA LEU A 34 2.37 22.22 -9.93
C LEU A 34 1.88 21.10 -10.86
N VAL A 35 1.19 20.09 -10.31
CA VAL A 35 0.59 19.01 -11.11
C VAL A 35 -0.45 19.56 -12.09
N THR A 36 -1.29 20.50 -11.64
CA THR A 36 -2.28 21.15 -12.52
C THR A 36 -1.59 21.89 -13.67
N THR A 37 -0.51 22.63 -13.39
CA THR A 37 0.30 23.29 -14.41
C THR A 37 0.94 22.29 -15.37
N ALA A 38 1.51 21.20 -14.85
CA ALA A 38 2.19 20.19 -15.66
C ALA A 38 1.21 19.44 -16.58
N VAL A 39 -0.03 19.19 -16.16
CA VAL A 39 -1.10 18.67 -17.04
C VAL A 39 -1.44 19.68 -18.14
N ALA A 40 -1.55 20.97 -17.80
CA ALA A 40 -1.98 22.00 -18.74
C ALA A 40 -0.90 22.42 -19.75
N ILE A 41 0.37 22.44 -19.33
CA ILE A 41 1.49 22.99 -20.11
C ILE A 41 2.38 21.87 -20.65
N ASP A 42 2.76 20.92 -19.80
CA ASP A 42 3.73 19.88 -20.13
C ASP A 42 3.06 18.60 -20.67
N GLY A 43 1.72 18.58 -20.72
CA GLY A 43 0.95 17.46 -21.24
C GLY A 43 1.01 16.21 -20.37
N TRP A 44 1.14 16.36 -19.04
CA TRP A 44 1.19 15.21 -18.13
C TRP A 44 0.00 14.27 -18.32
N THR A 45 0.31 12.98 -18.39
CA THR A 45 -0.67 11.92 -18.53
C THR A 45 -1.38 11.66 -17.20
N PRO A 46 -2.56 11.03 -17.22
CA PRO A 46 -3.23 10.55 -16.00
C PRO A 46 -2.35 9.69 -15.11
N ARG A 47 -1.45 8.89 -15.71
CA ARG A 47 -0.52 8.03 -14.98
C ARG A 47 0.53 8.83 -14.23
N GLN A 48 1.03 9.93 -14.78
CA GLN A 48 1.95 10.83 -14.06
C GLN A 48 1.26 11.52 -12.88
N VAL A 49 -0.01 11.89 -13.03
CA VAL A 49 -0.82 12.43 -11.92
C VAL A 49 -1.04 11.36 -10.83
N ALA A 50 -1.42 10.15 -11.22
CA ALA A 50 -1.63 9.03 -10.30
C ALA A 50 -0.35 8.66 -9.54
N TRP A 51 0.80 8.66 -10.22
CA TRP A 51 2.09 8.42 -9.59
C TRP A 51 2.41 9.49 -8.53
N GLN A 52 2.15 10.77 -8.81
CA GLN A 52 2.36 11.81 -7.81
C GLN A 52 1.44 11.64 -6.59
N MET A 53 0.20 11.20 -6.80
CA MET A 53 -0.71 10.88 -5.69
C MET A 53 -0.24 9.66 -4.90
N PHE A 54 0.16 8.60 -5.59
CA PHE A 54 0.74 7.42 -4.98
C PHE A 54 1.94 7.80 -4.09
N ASP A 55 2.87 8.60 -4.60
CA ASP A 55 4.08 9.02 -3.89
C ASP A 55 3.77 9.74 -2.58
N VAL A 56 2.84 10.71 -2.59
CA VAL A 56 2.46 11.45 -1.37
C VAL A 56 1.58 10.67 -0.41
N THR A 57 1.09 9.48 -0.79
CA THR A 57 0.18 8.65 0.01
C THR A 57 0.77 7.28 0.39
N LYS A 58 2.05 7.02 0.05
CA LYS A 58 2.77 5.78 0.36
C LYS A 58 2.62 5.37 1.82
N ASP A 59 2.65 6.33 2.74
CA ASP A 59 2.62 6.15 4.19
C ASP A 59 1.23 6.28 4.83
N THR A 60 0.18 6.47 4.03
CA THR A 60 -1.20 6.66 4.51
C THR A 60 -2.14 5.73 3.77
N THR A 61 -2.87 6.21 2.76
CA THR A 61 -3.88 5.43 2.04
C THR A 61 -3.33 4.14 1.45
N SER A 62 -2.10 4.14 0.93
CA SER A 62 -1.46 2.94 0.40
C SER A 62 -1.22 1.86 1.47
N VAL A 63 -0.95 2.27 2.73
CA VAL A 63 -0.82 1.34 3.87
C VAL A 63 -2.14 0.61 4.10
N ALA A 64 -3.25 1.36 4.16
CA ALA A 64 -4.57 0.80 4.41
C ALA A 64 -5.00 -0.14 3.26
N LEU A 65 -4.80 0.26 2.01
CA LEU A 65 -5.14 -0.55 0.83
C LEU A 65 -4.36 -1.86 0.79
N GLY A 66 -3.03 -1.79 0.90
CA GLY A 66 -2.17 -2.96 0.82
C GLY A 66 -2.44 -3.96 1.96
N ALA A 67 -2.52 -3.47 3.19
CA ALA A 67 -2.78 -4.34 4.34
C ALA A 67 -4.16 -5.00 4.26
N TYR A 68 -5.22 -4.25 3.98
CA TYR A 68 -6.56 -4.86 3.85
C TYR A 68 -6.64 -5.87 2.72
N GLN A 69 -6.03 -5.57 1.56
CA GLN A 69 -5.98 -6.53 0.45
C GLN A 69 -5.31 -7.84 0.88
N PHE A 70 -4.17 -7.78 1.55
CA PHE A 70 -3.45 -8.98 1.98
C PHE A 70 -4.24 -9.82 2.98
N TYR A 71 -4.80 -9.16 4.00
CA TYR A 71 -5.35 -9.83 5.16
C TYR A 71 -6.82 -10.23 4.99
N THR A 72 -7.57 -9.53 4.13
CA THR A 72 -9.02 -9.74 3.93
C THR A 72 -9.39 -10.12 2.49
N GLY A 73 -8.46 -9.97 1.54
CA GLY A 73 -8.71 -10.18 0.12
C GLY A 73 -9.44 -9.02 -0.57
N LEU A 74 -9.79 -7.96 0.17
CA LEU A 74 -10.55 -6.81 -0.32
C LEU A 74 -9.89 -5.50 0.15
N THR A 75 -10.11 -4.41 -0.59
CA THR A 75 -9.85 -3.06 -0.11
C THR A 75 -10.87 -2.66 0.97
N PRO A 76 -10.58 -1.63 1.80
CA PRO A 76 -11.60 -1.07 2.68
C PRO A 76 -12.80 -0.51 1.89
N THR A 77 -13.95 -0.42 2.54
CA THR A 77 -15.05 0.42 2.04
C THR A 77 -14.62 1.89 2.01
N GLY A 78 -15.30 2.76 1.26
CA GLY A 78 -15.01 4.20 1.28
C GLY A 78 -14.99 4.79 2.71
N PRO A 79 -16.07 4.62 3.50
CA PRO A 79 -16.10 5.05 4.91
C PRO A 79 -15.05 4.35 5.80
N GLY A 80 -14.72 3.09 5.52
CA GLY A 80 -13.67 2.37 6.21
C GLY A 80 -12.29 2.97 5.94
N LEU A 81 -12.04 3.40 4.70
CA LEU A 81 -10.80 4.07 4.33
C LEU A 81 -10.70 5.45 4.99
N ASP A 82 -11.80 6.20 5.04
CA ASP A 82 -11.86 7.46 5.79
C ASP A 82 -11.57 7.22 7.29
N TRP A 83 -12.16 6.18 7.90
CA TRP A 83 -11.89 5.81 9.30
C TRP A 83 -10.41 5.52 9.57
N LEU A 84 -9.75 4.81 8.67
CA LEU A 84 -8.35 4.37 8.84
C LEU A 84 -7.32 5.46 8.53
N VAL A 85 -7.64 6.36 7.61
CA VAL A 85 -6.68 7.35 7.09
C VAL A 85 -6.87 8.70 7.73
N ASN A 86 -8.12 9.17 7.88
CA ASN A 86 -8.41 10.50 8.43
C ASN A 86 -9.85 10.59 8.95
N SER A 87 -10.04 10.43 10.25
CA SER A 87 -11.35 10.41 10.90
C SER A 87 -11.33 11.09 12.24
N SER A 88 -12.24 12.05 12.43
CA SER A 88 -12.45 12.70 13.74
C SER A 88 -12.83 11.73 14.87
N ALA A 89 -13.27 10.51 14.55
CA ALA A 89 -13.67 9.50 15.52
C ALA A 89 -12.57 8.45 15.80
N ASN A 90 -11.58 8.30 14.91
CA ASN A 90 -10.43 7.44 15.12
C ASN A 90 -9.23 8.29 15.56
N LEU A 91 -8.97 8.37 16.86
CA LEU A 91 -7.92 9.24 17.44
C LEU A 91 -6.47 8.79 17.12
N THR A 92 -6.31 7.71 16.37
CA THR A 92 -5.03 7.15 15.96
C THR A 92 -5.14 6.67 14.51
N ASP A 93 -5.69 7.49 13.62
CA ASP A 93 -5.67 7.21 12.18
C ASP A 93 -4.27 7.47 11.56
N LEU A 94 -4.05 7.05 10.32
CA LEU A 94 -2.74 7.13 9.68
C LEU A 94 -2.22 8.58 9.48
N ASN A 95 -3.09 9.59 9.49
CA ASN A 95 -2.71 11.00 9.41
C ASN A 95 -2.49 11.66 10.78
N ASP A 96 -2.88 10.99 11.86
CA ASP A 96 -2.79 11.51 13.21
C ASP A 96 -1.39 11.57 13.80
N GLY A 97 -1.28 12.34 14.89
CA GLY A 97 -0.03 12.54 15.64
C GLY A 97 0.64 11.25 16.11
N TYR A 98 -0.13 10.17 16.31
CA TYR A 98 0.39 8.85 16.68
C TYR A 98 1.35 8.30 15.61
N TYR A 99 0.97 8.36 14.33
CA TYR A 99 1.75 7.81 13.23
C TYR A 99 2.83 8.76 12.68
N ARG A 100 2.81 10.05 13.01
CA ARG A 100 3.79 11.04 12.51
C ARG A 100 5.26 10.68 12.78
N ARG A 101 5.54 9.85 13.77
CA ARG A 101 6.91 9.42 14.14
C ARG A 101 7.32 8.11 13.48
N PHE A 102 6.42 7.45 12.77
CA PHE A 102 6.67 6.15 12.18
C PHE A 102 7.20 6.33 10.77
N SER A 103 8.31 5.65 10.48
CA SER A 103 8.75 5.43 9.11
C SER A 103 7.70 4.64 8.33
N LEU A 104 7.79 4.69 7.00
CA LEU A 104 6.95 3.89 6.10
C LEU A 104 6.87 2.42 6.53
N GLU A 105 8.03 1.78 6.75
CA GLU A 105 8.13 0.40 7.24
C GLU A 105 7.33 0.19 8.53
N ASN A 106 7.55 1.05 9.53
CA ASN A 106 6.89 0.92 10.83
C ASN A 106 5.38 1.10 10.75
N ARG A 107 4.88 1.89 9.79
CA ARG A 107 3.44 2.02 9.51
C ARG A 107 2.88 0.71 8.98
N TYR A 108 3.46 0.15 7.91
CA TYR A 108 3.01 -1.15 7.38
C TYR A 108 3.13 -2.29 8.39
N ILE A 109 4.24 -2.36 9.15
CA ILE A 109 4.45 -3.37 10.19
C ILE A 109 3.36 -3.27 11.27
N ASN A 110 3.12 -2.05 11.78
CA ASN A 110 2.12 -1.85 12.84
C ASN A 110 0.70 -2.17 12.34
N PHE A 111 0.36 -1.74 11.12
CA PHE A 111 -0.95 -1.98 10.53
C PHE A 111 -1.19 -3.48 10.27
N SER A 112 -0.18 -4.17 9.73
CA SER A 112 -0.22 -5.61 9.46
C SER A 112 -0.36 -6.43 10.74
N ALA A 113 0.37 -6.05 11.79
CA ALA A 113 0.23 -6.65 13.11
C ALA A 113 -1.19 -6.50 13.66
N ASN A 114 -1.74 -5.27 13.66
CA ASN A 114 -3.08 -5.02 14.17
C ASN A 114 -4.14 -5.84 13.40
N LEU A 115 -4.10 -5.79 12.07
CA LEU A 115 -5.10 -6.44 11.23
C LEU A 115 -5.00 -7.97 11.23
N GLY A 116 -3.77 -8.50 11.21
CA GLY A 116 -3.49 -9.93 11.14
C GLY A 116 -3.50 -10.67 12.47
N LEU A 117 -3.41 -9.98 13.61
CA LEU A 117 -3.38 -10.62 14.94
C LEU A 117 -4.62 -10.35 15.79
N ALA A 118 -5.29 -9.21 15.58
CA ALA A 118 -6.44 -8.79 16.37
C ALA A 118 -7.64 -8.33 15.53
N GLY A 119 -7.42 -7.92 14.28
CA GLY A 119 -8.45 -7.39 13.39
C GLY A 119 -9.16 -8.43 12.53
N GLU A 120 -9.86 -7.94 11.51
CA GLU A 120 -10.72 -8.72 10.61
C GLU A 120 -9.97 -9.82 9.86
N GLY A 121 -8.67 -9.62 9.61
CA GLY A 121 -7.81 -10.59 8.91
C GLY A 121 -7.22 -11.68 9.80
N ARG A 122 -7.49 -11.67 11.11
CA ARG A 122 -6.85 -12.59 12.07
C ARG A 122 -7.04 -14.05 11.71
N ASP A 123 -8.27 -14.45 11.42
CA ASP A 123 -8.60 -15.86 11.21
C ASP A 123 -7.98 -16.37 9.90
N PHE A 124 -8.01 -15.54 8.85
CA PHE A 124 -7.30 -15.82 7.59
C PHE A 124 -5.79 -15.99 7.83
N PHE A 125 -5.16 -15.04 8.53
CA PHE A 125 -3.72 -15.06 8.74
C PHE A 125 -3.28 -16.24 9.60
N PHE A 126 -4.01 -16.50 10.70
CA PHE A 126 -3.76 -17.66 11.56
C PHE A 126 -3.82 -18.96 10.75
N ALA A 127 -4.90 -19.17 9.99
CA ALA A 127 -5.07 -20.38 9.20
C ALA A 127 -3.95 -20.57 8.15
N ASN A 128 -3.49 -19.48 7.54
CA ASN A 128 -2.57 -19.52 6.41
C ASN A 128 -1.07 -19.46 6.76
N TYR A 129 -0.72 -18.95 7.95
CA TYR A 129 0.67 -18.66 8.32
C TYR A 129 1.12 -19.29 9.65
N LYS A 130 0.20 -19.70 10.53
CA LYS A 130 0.59 -20.23 11.86
C LYS A 130 1.44 -21.49 11.77
N HIS A 131 1.15 -22.37 10.83
CA HIS A 131 1.82 -23.66 10.66
C HIS A 131 3.10 -23.60 9.83
N LEU A 132 3.37 -22.48 9.14
CA LEU A 132 4.54 -22.32 8.29
C LEU A 132 5.81 -22.07 9.11
N THR A 133 6.97 -22.42 8.59
CA THR A 133 8.24 -21.85 9.10
C THR A 133 8.33 -20.37 8.73
N PHE A 134 9.28 -19.64 9.31
CA PHE A 134 9.52 -18.25 8.93
C PHE A 134 9.91 -18.13 7.44
N ALA A 135 10.79 -19.00 6.94
CA ALA A 135 11.20 -19.03 5.54
C ALA A 135 10.01 -19.27 4.58
N GLN A 136 9.17 -20.27 4.89
CA GLN A 136 7.97 -20.54 4.09
C GLN A 136 6.98 -19.37 4.11
N ALA A 137 6.86 -18.68 5.25
CA ALA A 137 6.04 -17.49 5.34
C ALA A 137 6.60 -16.34 4.49
N VAL A 138 7.92 -16.13 4.47
CA VAL A 138 8.59 -15.13 3.62
C VAL A 138 8.33 -15.43 2.15
N GLU A 139 8.62 -16.64 1.68
CA GLU A 139 8.41 -17.04 0.28
C GLU A 139 6.95 -16.83 -0.14
N LYS A 140 6.00 -17.29 0.67
CA LYS A 140 4.57 -17.15 0.39
C LYS A 140 4.13 -15.69 0.33
N ALA A 141 4.59 -14.85 1.28
CA ALA A 141 4.24 -13.43 1.29
C ALA A 141 4.91 -12.66 0.14
N TYR A 142 6.17 -12.96 -0.16
CA TYR A 142 6.94 -12.35 -1.25
C TYR A 142 6.26 -12.60 -2.60
N ASP A 143 5.84 -13.83 -2.87
CA ASP A 143 5.15 -14.18 -4.11
C ASP A 143 3.81 -13.44 -4.26
N VAL A 144 3.03 -13.36 -3.19
CA VAL A 144 1.73 -12.66 -3.22
C VAL A 144 1.89 -11.15 -3.39
N ILE A 145 2.84 -10.53 -2.67
CA ILE A 145 2.96 -9.07 -2.59
C ILE A 145 3.74 -8.53 -3.79
N ILE A 146 4.88 -9.15 -4.08
CA ILE A 146 5.81 -8.70 -5.11
C ILE A 146 5.65 -9.54 -6.37
N GLY A 147 5.68 -10.86 -6.22
CA GLY A 147 5.66 -11.82 -7.34
C GLY A 147 7.04 -11.98 -7.98
N PHE A 148 7.49 -13.23 -8.13
CA PHE A 148 8.83 -13.54 -8.65
C PHE A 148 9.10 -12.91 -10.01
N GLN A 149 8.12 -12.98 -10.92
CA GLN A 149 8.24 -12.42 -12.27
C GLN A 149 8.44 -10.90 -12.23
N TYR A 150 7.64 -10.18 -11.44
CA TYR A 150 7.75 -8.72 -11.37
C TYR A 150 9.06 -8.27 -10.73
N ALA A 151 9.55 -8.99 -9.71
CA ALA A 151 10.87 -8.75 -9.15
C ALA A 151 11.98 -8.95 -10.20
N SER A 152 11.98 -10.08 -10.91
CA SER A 152 12.99 -10.35 -11.95
C SER A 152 12.92 -9.34 -13.11
N SER A 153 11.73 -8.94 -13.54
CA SER A 153 11.56 -7.89 -14.56
C SER A 153 12.09 -6.52 -14.12
N ALA A 154 12.11 -6.25 -12.82
CA ALA A 154 12.71 -5.05 -12.24
C ALA A 154 14.23 -5.19 -11.99
N GLY A 155 14.86 -6.30 -12.40
CA GLY A 155 16.29 -6.56 -12.17
C GLY A 155 16.62 -6.98 -10.75
N ILE A 156 15.62 -7.36 -9.95
CA ILE A 156 15.79 -7.87 -8.59
C ILE A 156 15.86 -9.40 -8.65
N GLU A 157 16.93 -9.98 -8.12
CA GLU A 157 17.05 -11.43 -7.94
C GLU A 157 16.17 -11.85 -6.74
N PRO A 158 15.10 -12.66 -6.94
CA PRO A 158 14.15 -12.94 -5.87
C PRO A 158 14.70 -13.81 -4.73
N GLY A 159 15.59 -14.76 -5.03
CA GLY A 159 16.21 -15.64 -4.04
C GLY A 159 17.08 -14.87 -3.05
N ASP A 160 17.91 -13.93 -3.51
CA ASP A 160 18.75 -13.04 -2.72
C ASP A 160 17.88 -12.12 -1.85
N ALA A 161 16.80 -11.56 -2.41
CA ALA A 161 15.86 -10.74 -1.65
C ALA A 161 15.15 -11.55 -0.55
N ILE A 162 14.67 -12.75 -0.86
CA ILE A 162 14.04 -13.66 0.11
C ILE A 162 15.05 -14.07 1.19
N ASN A 163 16.28 -14.42 0.81
CA ASN A 163 17.34 -14.80 1.75
C ASN A 163 17.72 -13.65 2.68
N ASP A 164 17.78 -12.41 2.18
CA ASP A 164 17.99 -11.23 3.02
C ASP A 164 16.87 -11.09 4.06
N ILE A 165 15.59 -11.21 3.66
CA ILE A 165 14.46 -11.12 4.59
C ILE A 165 14.51 -12.26 5.62
N ILE A 166 14.82 -13.49 5.21
CA ILE A 166 14.96 -14.64 6.11
C ILE A 166 16.07 -14.38 7.14
N SER A 167 17.21 -13.80 6.71
CA SER A 167 18.32 -13.48 7.61
C SER A 167 17.93 -12.50 8.74
N ARG A 168 16.86 -11.72 8.55
CA ARG A 168 16.32 -10.75 9.52
C ARG A 168 15.32 -11.36 10.51
N GLN A 169 15.12 -12.69 10.53
CA GLN A 169 14.16 -13.34 11.42
C GLN A 169 14.29 -12.92 12.90
N ALA A 170 15.52 -12.81 13.41
CA ALA A 170 15.77 -12.40 14.79
C ALA A 170 15.22 -11.01 15.10
N TYR A 171 15.37 -10.06 14.16
CA TYR A 171 14.81 -8.71 14.29
C TYR A 171 13.28 -8.75 14.42
N PHE A 172 12.58 -9.53 13.58
CA PHE A 172 11.13 -9.63 13.65
C PHE A 172 10.64 -10.31 14.94
N LEU A 173 11.36 -11.32 15.43
CA LEU A 173 11.07 -11.96 16.71
C LEU A 173 11.25 -11.00 17.89
N ASP A 174 12.26 -10.13 17.86
CA ASP A 174 12.49 -9.13 18.90
C ASP A 174 11.47 -8.00 18.83
N PHE A 175 11.13 -7.53 17.62
CA PHE A 175 10.03 -6.60 17.41
C PHE A 175 8.72 -7.17 17.99
N ALA A 176 8.41 -8.43 17.70
CA ALA A 176 7.22 -9.10 18.22
C ALA A 176 7.21 -9.18 19.74
N ALA A 177 8.34 -9.55 20.36
CA ALA A 177 8.45 -9.62 21.82
C ALA A 177 8.22 -8.24 22.48
N GLN A 178 8.70 -7.16 21.87
CA GLN A 178 8.62 -5.82 22.45
C GLN A 178 7.28 -5.13 22.18
N ARG A 179 6.74 -5.27 20.96
CA ARG A 179 5.58 -4.50 20.50
C ARG A 179 4.27 -5.28 20.55
N MET A 180 4.34 -6.61 20.60
CA MET A 180 3.18 -7.51 20.60
C MET A 180 3.31 -8.62 21.66
N PRO A 181 3.68 -8.29 22.93
CA PRO A 181 4.05 -9.29 23.94
C PRO A 181 2.91 -10.24 24.33
N THR A 182 1.66 -9.87 24.04
CA THR A 182 0.47 -10.66 24.37
C THR A 182 0.07 -11.64 23.26
N HIS A 183 0.74 -11.62 22.11
CA HIS A 183 0.45 -12.50 20.97
C HIS A 183 1.49 -13.62 20.84
N ASP A 184 1.13 -14.68 20.10
CA ASP A 184 2.08 -15.73 19.72
C ASP A 184 3.27 -15.12 18.98
N ARG A 185 4.46 -15.19 19.59
CA ARG A 185 5.66 -14.46 19.13
C ARG A 185 6.04 -14.79 17.69
N ASP A 186 5.90 -16.05 17.30
CA ASP A 186 6.22 -16.52 15.95
C ASP A 186 5.22 -15.98 14.92
N LEU A 187 3.91 -16.09 15.18
CA LEU A 187 2.88 -15.53 14.30
C LEU A 187 2.99 -14.00 14.20
N ALA A 188 3.29 -13.32 15.31
CA ALA A 188 3.48 -11.88 15.35
C ALA A 188 4.73 -11.43 14.56
N ALA A 189 5.82 -12.20 14.60
CA ALA A 189 6.99 -11.94 13.77
C ALA A 189 6.68 -12.09 12.27
N LYS A 190 5.85 -13.08 11.89
CA LYS A 190 5.40 -13.24 10.49
C LYS A 190 4.50 -12.08 10.05
N ALA A 191 3.61 -11.58 10.91
CA ALA A 191 2.78 -10.42 10.59
C ALA A 191 3.64 -9.15 10.38
N ALA A 192 4.66 -8.97 11.22
CA ALA A 192 5.62 -7.88 11.03
C ALA A 192 6.42 -8.03 9.72
N MET A 193 6.87 -9.24 9.40
CA MET A 193 7.56 -9.54 8.15
C MET A 193 6.69 -9.22 6.92
N VAL A 194 5.40 -9.59 6.93
CA VAL A 194 4.47 -9.25 5.84
C VAL A 194 4.37 -7.74 5.64
N GLY A 195 4.22 -6.98 6.72
CA GLY A 195 4.22 -5.52 6.67
C GLY A 195 5.53 -4.95 6.11
N TYR A 196 6.67 -5.52 6.50
CA TYR A 196 7.96 -5.13 5.94
C TYR A 196 8.05 -5.39 4.43
N ILE A 197 7.63 -6.56 3.93
CA ILE A 197 7.64 -6.86 2.49
C ILE A 197 6.74 -5.88 1.72
N MET A 198 5.55 -5.56 2.24
CA MET A 198 4.69 -4.53 1.62
C MET A 198 5.38 -3.16 1.56
N ALA A 199 6.05 -2.75 2.64
CA ALA A 199 6.79 -1.49 2.64
C ALA A 199 7.92 -1.48 1.60
N GLU A 200 8.71 -2.55 1.50
CA GLU A 200 9.79 -2.65 0.51
C GLU A 200 9.25 -2.65 -0.94
N ALA A 201 8.14 -3.36 -1.19
CA ALA A 201 7.47 -3.34 -2.50
C ALA A 201 7.06 -1.91 -2.89
N ILE A 202 6.48 -1.16 -1.95
CA ILE A 202 5.99 0.21 -2.17
C ILE A 202 7.13 1.22 -2.32
N LYS A 203 8.25 1.04 -1.60
CA LYS A 203 9.45 1.88 -1.78
C LYS A 203 10.11 1.66 -3.13
N ALA A 204 10.21 0.41 -3.55
CA ALA A 204 10.81 0.04 -4.82
C ALA A 204 9.87 0.32 -6.00
N GLU A 205 8.57 0.51 -5.75
CA GLU A 205 7.53 0.63 -6.77
C GLU A 205 7.46 -0.62 -7.65
N VAL A 206 7.71 -1.78 -7.04
CA VAL A 206 7.81 -3.07 -7.72
C VAL A 206 6.79 -4.05 -7.18
N GLY A 207 6.20 -4.80 -8.09
CA GLY A 207 5.42 -5.98 -7.79
C GLY A 207 3.91 -5.77 -7.81
N VAL A 208 3.21 -6.86 -7.51
CA VAL A 208 1.75 -6.95 -7.65
C VAL A 208 1.04 -5.84 -6.90
N TYR A 209 1.38 -5.64 -5.62
CA TYR A 209 0.66 -4.70 -4.76
C TYR A 209 0.96 -3.25 -5.11
N ALA A 210 2.23 -2.89 -5.33
CA ALA A 210 2.61 -1.52 -5.67
C ALA A 210 1.89 -1.06 -6.96
N ARG A 211 1.97 -1.88 -8.03
CA ARG A 211 1.31 -1.57 -9.30
C ARG A 211 -0.21 -1.55 -9.20
N SER A 212 -0.80 -2.42 -8.38
CA SER A 212 -2.26 -2.43 -8.22
C SER A 212 -2.76 -1.20 -7.47
N ILE A 213 -2.00 -0.73 -6.47
CA ILE A 213 -2.31 0.52 -5.75
C ILE A 213 -2.14 1.73 -6.69
N GLU A 214 -1.09 1.78 -7.50
CA GLU A 214 -0.94 2.84 -8.52
C GLU A 214 -2.11 2.88 -9.50
N ASN A 215 -2.57 1.70 -9.97
CA ASN A 215 -3.73 1.61 -10.85
C ASN A 215 -5.03 2.07 -10.17
N PHE A 216 -5.17 1.82 -8.86
CA PHE A 216 -6.27 2.37 -8.07
C PHE A 216 -6.22 3.91 -8.00
N TYR A 217 -5.03 4.51 -7.94
CA TYR A 217 -4.88 5.97 -7.97
C TYR A 217 -5.24 6.61 -9.32
N LEU A 218 -5.21 5.86 -10.43
CA LEU A 218 -5.75 6.36 -11.71
C LEU A 218 -7.24 6.68 -11.56
N ASP A 219 -8.00 5.81 -10.89
CA ASP A 219 -9.44 6.01 -10.69
C ASP A 219 -9.75 6.96 -9.54
N ILE A 220 -8.81 7.20 -8.62
CA ILE A 220 -8.94 8.34 -7.69
C ILE A 220 -8.83 9.65 -8.47
N ALA A 221 -7.96 9.70 -9.49
CA ALA A 221 -7.70 10.92 -10.26
C ALA A 221 -8.92 11.38 -11.07
N ASP A 222 -9.73 10.44 -11.56
CA ASP A 222 -10.93 10.72 -12.34
C ASP A 222 -12.24 10.62 -11.53
N GLY A 223 -12.17 10.13 -10.30
CA GLY A 223 -13.27 10.03 -9.36
C GLY A 223 -14.10 8.75 -9.48
N THR A 224 -13.59 7.71 -10.14
CA THR A 224 -14.29 6.43 -10.33
C THR A 224 -13.77 5.27 -9.49
N ALA A 225 -12.91 5.52 -8.49
CA ALA A 225 -12.30 4.45 -7.70
C ALA A 225 -13.33 3.54 -7.01
N GLU A 226 -13.20 2.23 -7.21
CA GLU A 226 -14.05 1.21 -6.61
C GLU A 226 -13.54 0.77 -5.23
N HIS A 227 -14.43 0.75 -4.24
CA HIS A 227 -14.13 0.37 -2.87
C HIS A 227 -14.72 -0.99 -2.50
N HIS A 228 -14.14 -1.67 -1.51
CA HIS A 228 -14.57 -3.00 -1.07
C HIS A 228 -14.49 -4.06 -2.18
N VAL A 229 -13.44 -3.98 -2.99
CA VAL A 229 -13.17 -4.89 -4.10
C VAL A 229 -11.85 -5.62 -3.89
N ASN A 230 -11.67 -6.75 -4.57
CA ASN A 230 -10.35 -7.35 -4.65
C ASN A 230 -9.46 -6.46 -5.53
N LEU A 231 -8.51 -5.77 -4.90
CA LEU A 231 -7.61 -4.81 -5.53
C LEU A 231 -6.85 -5.42 -6.70
N ILE A 232 -6.37 -6.65 -6.56
CA ILE A 232 -5.57 -7.31 -7.59
C ILE A 232 -6.45 -7.73 -8.77
N ALA A 233 -7.69 -8.14 -8.51
CA ALA A 233 -8.62 -8.51 -9.56
C ALA A 233 -9.11 -7.30 -10.38
N VAL A 234 -9.40 -6.17 -9.72
CA VAL A 234 -9.92 -4.96 -10.38
C VAL A 234 -8.80 -4.08 -10.94
N TYR A 235 -7.71 -3.95 -10.18
CA TYR A 235 -6.61 -3.01 -10.44
C TYR A 235 -5.28 -3.70 -10.71
N GLY A 236 -5.25 -5.01 -10.97
CA GLY A 236 -4.03 -5.81 -11.11
C GLY A 236 -2.98 -5.22 -12.05
N PRO A 237 -1.71 -5.63 -11.94
CA PRO A 237 -0.59 -5.00 -12.65
C PRO A 237 -0.76 -4.92 -14.17
N ASP A 238 -1.46 -5.90 -14.74
CA ASP A 238 -1.66 -6.08 -16.18
C ASP A 238 -3.01 -5.52 -16.67
N SER A 239 -3.81 -4.92 -15.78
CA SER A 239 -5.14 -4.40 -16.13
C SER A 239 -5.10 -3.14 -17.01
N ARG A 240 -3.96 -2.44 -17.07
CA ARG A 240 -3.81 -1.12 -17.72
C ARG A 240 -2.41 -0.91 -18.34
N ILE A 241 -1.95 -1.90 -19.09
CA ILE A 241 -0.58 -2.06 -19.67
C ILE A 241 -0.16 -0.92 -20.62
N ASP A 242 -1.10 -0.09 -21.08
CA ASP A 242 -1.01 0.74 -22.28
C ASP A 242 0.11 1.82 -22.28
N ASP A 243 0.65 2.23 -21.12
CA ASP A 243 1.48 3.45 -21.04
C ASP A 243 2.84 3.28 -20.35
N MET A 244 3.23 2.07 -19.95
CA MET A 244 4.56 1.84 -19.35
C MET A 244 5.61 1.58 -20.42
N GLY A 245 5.86 2.58 -21.26
CA GLY A 245 7.05 2.61 -22.12
C GLY A 245 8.32 2.57 -21.26
N TRP A 246 8.70 1.37 -20.81
CA TRP A 246 10.05 1.07 -20.34
C TRP A 246 10.94 1.00 -21.57
N GLY A 247 11.30 2.19 -22.07
CA GLY A 247 12.42 2.43 -22.97
C GLY A 247 13.52 3.17 -22.23
#